data_AF-A0A931MTM5-F1
#
_entry.id   AF-A0A931MTM5-F1
#
_cell.length_a   1.000
_cell.length_b   1.000
_cell.length_c   1.000
_cell.angle_alpha   90.00
_cell.angle_beta   90.00
_cell.angle_gamma   90.00
#
_symmetry.space_group_name_H-M   'P 1'
#
loop_
_entity.id
_entity.type
_entity.pdbx_description
1 polymer ?
#
loop_
_entity_poly.entity_id
_entity_poly.type
_entity_poly.pdbx_seq_one_letter_code
_entity_poly.pdbx_strand_id
1 'polypeptide(L)'
;MARAQPILTPLTEAAIFLVATVDEGGESDVRDLLEDLAALRRAVGFRIPEGGLSCVVGIGSRLWDRLFDGPRPAELHEFVELDGGVHRAPSTPGDLLFHIRASSQDLCFELAAKIDDRLRPVATFVDEVHGFRYFDRRDLLGFVDGTENPEDEDAVAAALVGDEDAEFAGGSYVIVQKYLHNLEAWNALPVEEQERVIGRTKLDDIELDDDVKPSNSHVALNNVTDADGNERQIVRANMAFGSIGSGEFGTYFIGYAATPDVTEQMLRNMFLGNPPGNHDRILDFSTAVTGGLFFCPSAEFLEDLPAPRRTVNAEAGPEPVDGRSTTPGDGSLGIGTLRRSSTR
;
A
#
# COMPACT_ATOMS: atom_id res chain seq x y z
N MET A 1 2.35 13.18 -18.30
CA MET A 1 2.46 12.57 -16.96
C MET A 1 1.41 11.49 -16.89
N ALA A 2 1.79 10.30 -16.42
CA ALA A 2 0.83 9.27 -16.07
C ALA A 2 -0.08 9.78 -14.94
N ARG A 3 -1.33 9.34 -14.93
CA ARG A 3 -2.34 9.73 -13.94
C ARG A 3 -2.14 8.89 -12.70
N ALA A 4 -1.84 9.56 -11.60
CA ALA A 4 -1.84 8.90 -10.30
C ALA A 4 -3.22 8.34 -9.95
N GLN A 5 -3.22 7.26 -9.16
CA GLN A 5 -4.36 6.90 -8.33
C GLN A 5 -4.77 8.10 -7.43
N PRO A 6 -5.96 8.10 -6.81
CA PRO A 6 -6.44 9.23 -5.99
C PRO A 6 -5.69 9.39 -4.64
N ILE A 7 -4.36 9.28 -4.63
CA ILE A 7 -3.46 9.35 -3.46
C ILE A 7 -3.65 10.68 -2.72
N LEU A 8 -3.56 11.80 -3.46
CA LEU A 8 -3.67 13.17 -2.95
C LEU A 8 -5.11 13.60 -2.60
N THR A 9 -6.06 12.66 -2.53
CA THR A 9 -7.40 12.97 -2.02
C THR A 9 -7.29 13.46 -0.57
N PRO A 10 -7.90 14.60 -0.21
CA PRO A 10 -7.93 15.07 1.16
C PRO A 10 -8.52 14.05 2.14
N LEU A 11 -8.25 14.23 3.43
CA LEU A 11 -8.80 13.38 4.49
C LEU A 11 -10.34 13.36 4.44
N THR A 12 -10.92 12.16 4.44
CA THR A 12 -12.37 11.93 4.40
C THR A 12 -12.92 11.55 5.77
N GLU A 13 -14.24 11.56 5.93
CA GLU A 13 -14.93 11.18 7.16
C GLU A 13 -14.73 9.69 7.53
N ALA A 14 -14.64 8.82 6.52
CA ALA A 14 -14.54 7.38 6.69
C ALA A 14 -13.43 6.78 5.82
N ALA A 15 -12.82 5.70 6.31
CA ALA A 15 -11.87 4.90 5.56
C ALA A 15 -11.97 3.41 5.93
N ILE A 16 -11.59 2.54 5.00
CA ILE A 16 -11.29 1.14 5.29
C ILE A 16 -9.90 0.84 4.74
N PHE A 17 -9.06 0.25 5.59
CA PHE A 17 -7.76 -0.29 5.24
C PHE A 17 -7.89 -1.81 5.23
N LEU A 18 -7.60 -2.44 4.10
CA LEU A 18 -7.53 -3.89 3.98
C LEU A 18 -6.12 -4.27 3.57
N VAL A 19 -5.51 -5.19 4.30
CA VAL A 19 -4.26 -5.84 3.91
C VAL A 19 -4.52 -7.32 3.72
N ALA A 20 -4.12 -7.87 2.57
CA ALA A 20 -4.31 -9.28 2.23
C ALA A 20 -3.00 -9.95 1.82
N THR A 21 -2.88 -11.24 2.09
CA THR A 21 -1.88 -12.14 1.50
C THR A 21 -2.53 -12.98 0.41
N VAL A 22 -1.83 -13.20 -0.70
CA VAL A 22 -2.35 -13.92 -1.87
C VAL A 22 -1.78 -15.33 -1.92
N ASP A 23 -2.65 -16.33 -2.03
CA ASP A 23 -2.27 -17.74 -2.13
C ASP A 23 -1.52 -18.01 -3.44
N GLU A 24 -0.62 -19.00 -3.46
CA GLU A 24 0.03 -19.43 -4.71
C GLU A 24 -1.02 -19.90 -5.73
N GLY A 25 -0.92 -19.42 -6.97
CA GLY A 25 -1.91 -19.68 -8.03
C GLY A 25 -3.05 -18.66 -8.09
N GLY A 26 -3.16 -17.75 -7.11
CA GLY A 26 -4.16 -16.68 -7.08
C GLY A 26 -3.84 -15.48 -8.00
N GLU A 27 -2.70 -15.48 -8.68
CA GLU A 27 -2.20 -14.32 -9.42
C GLU A 27 -3.15 -13.88 -10.55
N SER A 28 -3.82 -14.82 -11.21
CA SER A 28 -4.76 -14.49 -12.30
C SER A 28 -5.98 -13.72 -11.79
N ASP A 29 -6.62 -14.20 -10.73
CA ASP A 29 -7.80 -13.56 -10.13
C ASP A 29 -7.46 -12.18 -9.55
N VAL A 30 -6.25 -12.03 -8.98
CA VAL A 30 -5.75 -10.73 -8.51
C VAL A 30 -5.56 -9.77 -9.67
N ARG A 31 -4.95 -10.19 -10.79
CA ARG A 31 -4.77 -9.33 -11.97
C ARG A 31 -6.12 -8.88 -12.53
N ASP A 32 -7.07 -9.79 -12.67
CA ASP A 32 -8.41 -9.48 -13.15
C ASP A 32 -9.11 -8.46 -12.22
N LEU A 33 -8.92 -8.57 -10.90
CA LEU A 33 -9.44 -7.57 -9.96
C LEU A 33 -8.77 -6.21 -10.12
N LEU A 34 -7.44 -6.16 -10.28
CA LEU A 34 -6.69 -4.91 -10.41
C LEU A 34 -7.17 -4.10 -11.63
N GLU A 35 -7.39 -4.76 -12.78
CA GLU A 35 -7.95 -4.15 -13.99
C GLU A 35 -9.40 -3.67 -13.79
N ASP A 36 -10.20 -4.45 -13.05
CA ASP A 36 -11.61 -4.14 -12.79
C ASP A 36 -11.82 -3.11 -11.65
N LEU A 37 -10.82 -2.81 -10.83
CA LEU A 37 -10.97 -2.04 -9.59
C LEU A 37 -11.59 -0.67 -9.85
N ALA A 38 -11.16 0.01 -10.91
CA ALA A 38 -11.70 1.30 -11.31
C ALA A 38 -13.19 1.20 -11.69
N ALA A 39 -13.60 0.10 -12.32
CA ALA A 39 -15.00 -0.17 -12.67
C ALA A 39 -15.84 -0.49 -11.42
N LEU A 40 -15.34 -1.30 -10.49
CA LEU A 40 -16.00 -1.58 -9.22
C LEU A 40 -16.22 -0.30 -8.40
N ARG A 41 -15.19 0.54 -8.27
CA ARG A 41 -15.30 1.84 -7.60
C ARG A 41 -16.36 2.73 -8.25
N ARG A 42 -16.43 2.77 -9.59
CA ARG A 42 -17.49 3.52 -10.30
C ARG A 42 -18.87 2.93 -10.03
N ALA A 43 -19.02 1.60 -10.06
CA ALA A 43 -20.30 0.94 -9.84
C ALA A 43 -20.90 1.25 -8.46
N VAL A 44 -20.07 1.33 -7.43
CA VAL A 44 -20.49 1.70 -6.07
C VAL A 44 -20.68 3.23 -5.97
N GLY A 45 -19.65 4.00 -6.30
CA GLY A 45 -19.60 5.44 -6.04
C GLY A 45 -20.50 6.28 -6.94
N PHE A 46 -20.82 5.85 -8.16
CA PHE A 46 -21.67 6.62 -9.09
C PHE A 46 -23.09 6.84 -8.55
N ARG A 47 -23.54 5.99 -7.61
CA ARG A 47 -24.85 6.09 -6.97
C ARG A 47 -24.93 7.25 -5.97
N ILE A 48 -23.78 7.70 -5.46
CA ILE A 48 -23.65 8.78 -4.47
C ILE A 48 -22.42 9.63 -4.86
N PRO A 49 -22.50 10.49 -5.90
CA PRO A 49 -21.36 11.25 -6.41
C PRO A 49 -20.69 12.16 -5.36
N GLU A 50 -21.48 12.77 -4.49
CA GLU A 50 -21.04 13.57 -3.35
C GLU A 50 -20.29 12.74 -2.29
N GLY A 51 -20.41 11.42 -2.35
CA GLY A 51 -19.80 10.48 -1.42
C GLY A 51 -18.28 10.40 -1.50
N GLY A 52 -17.68 10.91 -2.59
CA GLY A 52 -16.24 11.00 -2.75
C GLY A 52 -15.49 9.67 -2.69
N LEU A 53 -16.19 8.53 -2.89
CA LEU A 53 -15.60 7.19 -2.74
C LEU A 53 -14.35 7.07 -3.59
N SER A 54 -13.21 6.74 -3.01
CA SER A 54 -11.94 6.51 -3.69
C SER A 54 -11.30 5.23 -3.16
N CYS A 55 -10.44 4.62 -3.97
CA CYS A 55 -9.64 3.48 -3.57
C CYS A 55 -8.26 3.64 -4.18
N VAL A 56 -7.23 3.47 -3.34
CA VAL A 56 -5.86 3.31 -3.76
C VAL A 56 -5.46 1.87 -3.47
N VAL A 57 -4.94 1.17 -4.47
CA VAL A 57 -4.38 -0.18 -4.31
C VAL A 57 -2.85 -0.11 -4.29
N GLY A 58 -2.24 -0.78 -3.32
CA GLY A 58 -0.81 -0.99 -3.20
C GLY A 58 -0.47 -2.47 -3.36
N ILE A 59 0.65 -2.76 -4.01
CA ILE A 59 1.15 -4.12 -4.27
C ILE A 59 2.49 -4.29 -3.54
N GLY A 60 2.57 -5.30 -2.69
CA GLY A 60 3.76 -5.62 -1.90
C GLY A 60 4.88 -6.20 -2.77
N SER A 61 6.12 -6.03 -2.33
CA SER A 61 7.31 -6.39 -3.10
C SER A 61 7.33 -7.85 -3.60
N ARG A 62 6.91 -8.80 -2.75
CA ARG A 62 6.85 -10.24 -3.09
C ARG A 62 5.76 -10.56 -4.11
N LEU A 63 4.58 -9.96 -3.95
CA LEU A 63 3.48 -10.16 -4.91
C LEU A 63 3.79 -9.51 -6.25
N TRP A 64 4.47 -8.36 -6.27
CA TRP A 64 4.91 -7.73 -7.50
C TRP A 64 5.71 -8.70 -8.40
N ASP A 65 6.65 -9.44 -7.80
CA ASP A 65 7.45 -10.47 -8.47
C ASP A 65 6.65 -11.69 -8.92
N ARG A 66 5.42 -11.87 -8.42
CA ARG A 66 4.54 -12.97 -8.84
C ARG A 66 3.60 -12.51 -9.96
N LEU A 67 3.16 -11.26 -9.90
CA LEU A 67 2.16 -10.71 -10.83
C LEU A 67 2.75 -10.35 -12.18
N PHE A 68 3.90 -9.68 -12.23
CA PHE A 68 4.36 -9.00 -13.44
C PHE A 68 5.68 -9.59 -13.96
N ASP A 69 5.75 -9.76 -15.28
CA ASP A 69 7.03 -9.83 -15.98
C ASP A 69 7.50 -8.41 -16.32
N GLY A 70 8.81 -8.19 -16.38
CA GLY A 70 9.38 -6.89 -16.69
C GLY A 70 9.98 -6.16 -15.47
N PRO A 71 10.15 -4.83 -15.57
CA PRO A 71 10.85 -4.04 -14.57
C PRO A 71 10.02 -3.86 -13.30
N ARG A 72 10.69 -3.42 -12.24
CA ARG A 72 10.13 -3.17 -10.92
C ARG A 72 10.36 -1.71 -10.55
N PRO A 73 9.48 -1.10 -9.73
CA PRO A 73 9.73 0.19 -9.13
C PRO A 73 11.07 0.14 -8.41
N ALA A 74 11.93 1.12 -8.67
CA ALA A 74 13.37 1.03 -8.38
C ALA A 74 13.70 0.72 -6.91
N GLU A 75 12.87 1.21 -5.99
CA GLU A 75 13.07 1.13 -4.55
C GLU A 75 12.08 0.17 -3.87
N LEU A 76 11.29 -0.61 -4.62
CA LEU A 76 10.29 -1.51 -4.03
C LEU A 76 10.95 -2.71 -3.35
N HIS A 77 10.86 -2.74 -2.03
CA HIS A 77 11.33 -3.82 -1.17
C HIS A 77 10.33 -4.10 -0.04
N GLU A 78 10.55 -5.15 0.74
CA GLU A 78 9.70 -5.43 1.91
C GLU A 78 9.97 -4.44 3.03
N PHE A 79 8.97 -4.18 3.88
CA PHE A 79 9.14 -3.29 5.04
C PHE A 79 10.32 -3.77 5.91
N VAL A 80 11.26 -2.86 6.18
CA VAL A 80 12.43 -3.13 7.00
C VAL A 80 12.06 -3.01 8.47
N GLU A 81 12.09 -4.12 9.20
CA GLU A 81 11.87 -4.14 10.64
C GLU A 81 12.91 -3.27 11.38
N LEU A 82 12.44 -2.51 12.36
CA LEU A 82 13.29 -1.71 13.24
C LEU A 82 13.17 -2.18 14.69
N ASP A 83 14.31 -2.41 15.34
CA ASP A 83 14.41 -2.72 16.76
C ASP A 83 15.29 -1.66 17.46
N GLY A 84 14.64 -0.75 18.18
CA GLY A 84 15.28 0.30 18.96
C GLY A 84 15.67 -0.13 20.38
N GLY A 85 15.46 -1.39 20.75
CA GLY A 85 15.68 -1.92 22.11
C GLY A 85 14.57 -1.57 23.12
N VAL A 86 13.92 -0.39 22.98
CA VAL A 86 12.70 -0.02 23.74
C VAL A 86 11.45 -0.30 22.91
N HIS A 87 11.44 0.19 21.67
CA HIS A 87 10.31 0.10 20.75
C HIS A 87 10.69 -0.66 19.49
N ARG A 88 9.72 -1.35 18.90
CA ARG A 88 9.90 -2.16 17.68
C ARG A 88 8.85 -1.81 16.64
N ALA A 89 9.29 -1.62 15.39
CA ALA A 89 8.42 -1.54 14.23
C ALA A 89 8.45 -2.89 13.50
N PRO A 90 7.47 -3.79 13.73
CA PRO A 90 7.50 -5.14 13.15
C PRO A 90 7.26 -5.10 11.63
N SER A 91 7.92 -6.00 10.89
CA SER A 91 7.55 -6.31 9.50
C SER A 91 6.50 -7.43 9.51
N THR A 92 5.32 -7.16 8.96
CA THR A 92 4.18 -8.10 8.98
C THR A 92 3.73 -8.47 7.57
N PRO A 93 3.10 -9.65 7.37
CA PRO A 93 2.64 -10.08 6.05
C PRO A 93 1.68 -9.07 5.38
N GLY A 94 1.83 -8.89 4.08
CA GLY A 94 0.94 -8.06 3.26
C GLY A 94 1.38 -8.05 1.80
N ASP A 95 0.54 -8.58 0.93
CA ASP A 95 0.75 -8.64 -0.52
C ASP A 95 -0.06 -7.58 -1.25
N LEU A 96 -1.27 -7.28 -0.78
CA LEU A 96 -2.15 -6.23 -1.30
C LEU A 96 -2.57 -5.30 -0.17
N LEU A 97 -2.61 -4.00 -0.47
CA LEU A 97 -3.23 -2.97 0.35
C LEU A 97 -4.39 -2.37 -0.45
N PHE A 98 -5.57 -2.24 0.18
CA PHE A 98 -6.65 -1.38 -0.32
C PHE A 98 -6.90 -0.27 0.70
N HIS A 99 -6.62 0.96 0.30
CA HIS A 99 -6.94 2.16 1.06
C HIS A 99 -8.21 2.79 0.46
N ILE A 100 -9.34 2.49 1.07
CA ILE A 100 -10.67 2.92 0.63
C ILE A 100 -11.09 4.12 1.48
N ARG A 101 -11.56 5.20 0.84
CA ARG A 101 -11.96 6.44 1.52
C ARG A 101 -13.26 6.97 0.95
N ALA A 102 -14.14 7.48 1.80
CA ALA A 102 -15.39 8.11 1.39
C ALA A 102 -15.91 9.05 2.49
N SER A 103 -16.96 9.81 2.19
CA SER A 103 -17.67 10.62 3.18
C SER A 103 -18.51 9.79 4.16
N SER A 104 -18.67 8.48 3.93
CA SER A 104 -19.49 7.59 4.76
C SER A 104 -18.99 6.15 4.74
N GLN A 105 -19.18 5.45 5.86
CA GLN A 105 -18.66 4.08 6.06
C GLN A 105 -19.31 3.05 5.13
N ASP A 106 -20.59 3.23 4.79
CA ASP A 106 -21.34 2.32 3.92
C ASP A 106 -20.76 2.25 2.50
N LEU A 107 -20.30 3.37 1.95
CA LEU A 107 -19.62 3.43 0.65
C LEU A 107 -18.28 2.67 0.69
N CYS A 108 -17.49 2.87 1.74
CA CYS A 108 -16.24 2.14 1.92
C CYS A 108 -16.52 0.63 2.04
N PHE A 109 -17.51 0.27 2.86
CA PHE A 109 -17.85 -1.11 3.15
C PHE A 109 -18.41 -1.85 1.93
N GLU A 110 -19.26 -1.21 1.13
CA GLU A 110 -19.79 -1.82 -0.09
C GLU A 110 -18.67 -2.09 -1.11
N LEU A 111 -17.70 -1.17 -1.27
CA LEU A 111 -16.56 -1.42 -2.15
C LEU A 111 -15.64 -2.53 -1.60
N ALA A 112 -15.37 -2.53 -0.28
CA ALA A 112 -14.63 -3.59 0.39
C ALA A 112 -15.28 -4.97 0.16
N ALA A 113 -16.61 -5.07 0.27
CA ALA A 113 -17.34 -6.31 0.01
C ALA A 113 -17.19 -6.78 -1.46
N LYS A 114 -17.20 -5.86 -2.44
CA LYS A 114 -16.95 -6.22 -3.86
C LYS A 114 -15.53 -6.69 -4.12
N ILE A 115 -14.56 -6.15 -3.40
CA ILE A 115 -13.16 -6.61 -3.46
C ILE A 115 -13.04 -8.00 -2.84
N ASP A 116 -13.64 -8.21 -1.66
CA ASP A 116 -13.66 -9.52 -0.99
C ASP A 116 -14.35 -10.60 -1.84
N ASP A 117 -15.49 -10.31 -2.48
CA ASP A 117 -16.16 -11.26 -3.40
C ASP A 117 -15.22 -11.81 -4.49
N ARG A 118 -14.24 -11.00 -4.93
CA ARG A 118 -13.23 -11.37 -5.94
C ARG A 118 -12.00 -12.06 -5.36
N LEU A 119 -11.57 -11.66 -4.17
CA LEU A 119 -10.34 -12.14 -3.53
C LEU A 119 -10.51 -13.36 -2.63
N ARG A 120 -11.68 -13.53 -2.02
CA ARG A 120 -11.95 -14.60 -1.04
C ARG A 120 -11.53 -16.00 -1.49
N PRO A 121 -11.61 -16.40 -2.78
CA PRO A 121 -11.17 -17.72 -3.21
C PRO A 121 -9.64 -17.90 -3.24
N VAL A 122 -8.85 -16.82 -3.25
CA VAL A 122 -7.42 -16.83 -3.59
C VAL A 122 -6.54 -15.99 -2.66
N ALA A 123 -7.11 -15.34 -1.66
CA ALA A 123 -6.39 -14.48 -0.75
C ALA A 123 -7.04 -14.47 0.65
N THR A 124 -6.24 -14.13 1.64
CA THR A 124 -6.66 -14.00 3.04
C THR A 124 -6.41 -12.57 3.51
N PHE A 125 -7.45 -11.89 4.02
CA PHE A 125 -7.27 -10.62 4.71
C PHE A 125 -6.58 -10.86 6.07
N VAL A 126 -5.43 -10.22 6.25
CA VAL A 126 -4.57 -10.35 7.44
C VAL A 126 -4.64 -9.11 8.35
N ASP A 127 -5.14 -7.98 7.84
CA ASP A 127 -5.50 -6.81 8.63
C ASP A 127 -6.70 -6.10 7.99
N GLU A 128 -7.64 -5.66 8.83
CA GLU A 128 -8.81 -4.89 8.43
C GLU A 128 -9.07 -3.82 9.48
N VAL A 129 -9.10 -2.56 9.06
CA VAL A 129 -9.37 -1.42 9.96
C VAL A 129 -10.39 -0.49 9.34
N HIS A 130 -11.43 -0.19 10.11
CA HIS A 130 -12.47 0.77 9.76
C HIS A 130 -12.15 2.08 10.49
N GLY A 131 -11.59 3.02 9.75
CA GLY A 131 -11.16 4.31 10.26
C GLY A 131 -12.28 5.35 10.22
N PHE A 132 -12.30 6.25 11.20
CA PHE A 132 -13.20 7.40 11.24
C PHE A 132 -12.42 8.68 11.52
N ARG A 133 -12.89 9.81 10.96
CA ARG A 133 -12.43 11.13 11.38
C ARG A 133 -12.91 11.40 12.80
N TYR A 134 -11.99 11.75 13.70
CA TYR A 134 -12.34 12.13 15.07
C TYR A 134 -12.38 13.66 15.20
N PHE A 135 -13.55 14.18 15.59
CA PHE A 135 -13.83 15.62 15.74
C PHE A 135 -13.29 16.48 14.57
N ASP A 136 -12.53 17.52 14.90
CA ASP A 136 -11.89 18.53 14.05
C ASP A 136 -10.57 18.04 13.44
N ARG A 137 -10.55 16.78 12.93
CA ARG A 137 -9.35 16.10 12.37
C ARG A 137 -8.30 15.79 13.43
N ARG A 138 -8.73 15.36 14.60
CA ARG A 138 -7.83 14.90 15.66
C ARG A 138 -7.56 13.41 15.54
N ASP A 139 -6.45 12.99 16.12
CA ASP A 139 -6.23 11.60 16.50
C ASP A 139 -6.87 11.29 17.87
N LEU A 140 -6.74 10.04 18.35
CA LEU A 140 -7.25 9.66 19.67
C LEU A 140 -6.37 10.10 20.84
N LEU A 141 -5.18 10.64 20.58
CA LEU A 141 -4.36 11.33 21.59
C LEU A 141 -4.87 12.77 21.81
N GLY A 142 -5.71 13.27 20.90
CA GLY A 142 -6.41 14.54 20.97
C GLY A 142 -5.66 15.69 20.33
N PHE A 143 -4.68 15.41 19.46
CA PHE A 143 -3.97 16.41 18.65
C PHE A 143 -4.51 16.40 17.23
N VAL A 144 -4.47 17.55 16.56
CA VAL A 144 -4.81 17.61 15.12
C VAL A 144 -3.77 16.80 14.36
N ASP A 145 -4.23 15.96 13.43
CA ASP A 145 -3.35 15.07 12.65
C ASP A 145 -3.48 15.39 11.15
N GLY A 146 -2.35 15.76 10.55
CA GLY A 146 -2.23 16.10 9.13
C GLY A 146 -1.94 17.58 8.84
N THR A 147 -1.65 18.40 9.86
CA THR A 147 -1.45 19.86 9.71
C THR A 147 -0.33 20.23 8.76
N GLU A 148 0.83 19.59 8.88
CA GLU A 148 2.01 19.84 8.02
C GLU A 148 2.07 18.88 6.83
N ASN A 149 0.93 18.37 6.35
CA ASN A 149 0.93 17.67 5.06
C ASN A 149 1.25 18.69 3.95
N PRO A 150 2.10 18.33 2.96
CA PRO A 150 2.30 19.21 1.82
C PRO A 150 0.99 19.37 1.03
N GLU A 151 0.83 20.53 0.39
CA GLU A 151 -0.35 20.87 -0.41
C GLU A 151 0.03 21.06 -1.89
N ASP A 152 -0.97 20.96 -2.78
CA ASP A 152 -0.84 21.26 -4.20
C ASP A 152 0.38 20.62 -4.90
N GLU A 153 1.28 21.44 -5.45
CA GLU A 153 2.46 20.97 -6.19
C GLU A 153 3.49 20.29 -5.28
N ASP A 154 3.60 20.73 -4.02
CA ASP A 154 4.49 20.11 -3.03
C ASP A 154 3.98 18.71 -2.67
N ALA A 155 2.65 18.52 -2.59
CA ALA A 155 2.06 17.21 -2.37
C ALA A 155 2.34 16.23 -3.52
N VAL A 156 2.30 16.74 -4.76
CA VAL A 156 2.68 15.98 -5.96
C VAL A 156 4.15 15.59 -5.89
N ALA A 157 5.05 16.53 -5.60
CA ALA A 157 6.49 16.28 -5.53
C ALA A 157 6.86 15.32 -4.39
N ALA A 158 6.20 15.44 -3.24
CA ALA A 158 6.45 14.60 -2.07
C ALA A 158 5.98 13.15 -2.29
N ALA A 159 4.82 12.95 -2.92
CA ALA A 159 4.16 11.64 -2.95
C ALA A 159 4.31 10.85 -4.24
N LEU A 160 4.52 11.49 -5.40
CA LEU A 160 4.44 10.83 -6.70
C LEU A 160 5.81 10.66 -7.34
N VAL A 161 6.10 9.44 -7.80
CA VAL A 161 7.29 9.11 -8.59
C VAL A 161 7.33 9.98 -9.85
N GLY A 162 8.49 10.57 -10.12
CA GLY A 162 8.76 11.43 -11.27
C GLY A 162 9.62 10.76 -12.36
N ASP A 163 10.43 11.58 -13.02
CA ASP A 163 11.30 11.15 -14.13
C ASP A 163 12.49 10.29 -13.66
N GLU A 164 12.79 10.28 -12.36
CA GLU A 164 13.81 9.42 -11.74
C GLU A 164 13.51 7.93 -11.91
N ASP A 165 12.24 7.56 -12.05
CA ASP A 165 11.78 6.21 -12.38
C ASP A 165 10.61 6.30 -13.38
N ALA A 166 10.90 6.83 -14.57
CA ALA A 166 9.92 7.26 -15.56
C ALA A 166 8.89 6.19 -15.99
N GLU A 167 9.22 4.90 -15.88
CA GLU A 167 8.29 3.79 -16.19
C GLU A 167 7.20 3.64 -15.12
N PHE A 168 7.48 4.09 -13.90
CA PHE A 168 6.59 4.06 -12.75
C PHE A 168 6.11 5.45 -12.33
N ALA A 169 6.35 6.48 -13.16
CA ALA A 169 5.91 7.84 -12.92
C ALA A 169 4.41 7.91 -12.61
N GLY A 170 4.03 8.77 -11.66
CA GLY A 170 2.67 8.87 -11.13
C GLY A 170 2.27 7.73 -10.18
N GLY A 171 3.14 6.75 -9.93
CA GLY A 171 3.03 5.83 -8.81
C GLY A 171 3.52 6.44 -7.49
N SER A 172 3.48 5.67 -6.41
CA SER A 172 3.90 6.10 -5.08
C SER A 172 4.27 4.91 -4.21
N TYR A 173 5.21 5.09 -3.30
CA TYR A 173 5.47 4.13 -2.24
C TYR A 173 4.60 4.47 -1.03
N VAL A 174 3.95 3.44 -0.47
CA VAL A 174 3.10 3.60 0.71
C VAL A 174 3.56 2.69 1.83
N ILE A 175 3.74 3.25 3.01
CA ILE A 175 3.98 2.51 4.24
C ILE A 175 2.75 2.63 5.14
N VAL A 176 2.35 1.51 5.73
CA VAL A 176 1.24 1.43 6.70
C VAL A 176 1.72 0.82 8.00
N GLN A 177 1.18 1.33 9.12
CA GLN A 177 1.38 0.77 10.45
C GLN A 177 0.12 0.97 11.28
N LYS A 178 -0.37 -0.11 11.91
CA LYS A 178 -1.46 -0.05 12.88
C LYS A 178 -0.87 0.23 14.27
N TYR A 179 -1.18 1.38 14.85
CA TYR A 179 -0.77 1.73 16.21
C TYR A 179 -1.92 1.56 17.21
N LEU A 180 -1.63 0.91 18.34
CA LEU A 180 -2.52 0.85 19.50
C LEU A 180 -1.99 1.74 20.62
N HIS A 181 -2.87 2.56 21.18
CA HIS A 181 -2.54 3.59 22.15
C HIS A 181 -2.83 3.15 23.58
N ASN A 182 -1.90 3.42 24.49
CA ASN A 182 -2.14 3.36 25.93
C ASN A 182 -2.73 4.70 26.41
N LEU A 183 -4.05 4.87 26.20
CA LEU A 183 -4.75 6.11 26.57
C LEU A 183 -4.76 6.38 28.08
N GLU A 184 -4.63 5.36 28.93
CA GLU A 184 -4.52 5.57 30.39
C GLU A 184 -3.20 6.29 30.72
N ALA A 185 -2.08 5.77 30.22
CA ALA A 185 -0.77 6.39 30.41
C ALA A 185 -0.71 7.78 29.77
N TRP A 186 -1.29 7.94 28.58
CA TRP A 186 -1.33 9.22 27.87
C TRP A 186 -2.10 10.28 28.66
N ASN A 187 -3.32 9.96 29.10
CA ASN A 187 -4.18 10.91 29.81
C ASN A 187 -3.71 11.20 31.25
N ALA A 188 -2.77 10.42 31.78
CA ALA A 188 -2.12 10.73 33.05
C ALA A 188 -1.09 11.86 32.93
N LEU A 189 -0.61 12.18 31.72
CA LEU A 189 0.27 13.31 31.49
C LEU A 189 -0.48 14.65 31.61
N PRO A 190 0.13 15.68 32.23
CA PRO A 190 -0.31 17.07 32.04
C PRO A 190 -0.30 17.44 30.56
N VAL A 191 -1.16 18.37 30.16
CA VAL A 191 -1.28 18.80 28.76
C VAL A 191 0.06 19.30 28.23
N GLU A 192 0.79 20.07 29.03
CA GLU A 192 2.09 20.63 28.63
C GLU A 192 3.15 19.55 28.37
N GLU A 193 3.04 18.40 29.03
CA GLU A 193 3.91 17.24 28.75
C GLU A 193 3.47 16.51 27.48
N GLN A 194 2.17 16.41 27.21
CA GLN A 194 1.68 15.87 25.93
C GLN A 194 2.13 16.75 24.76
N GLU A 195 2.07 18.07 24.92
CA GLU A 195 2.55 19.05 23.93
C GLU A 195 4.05 18.91 23.67
N ARG A 196 4.85 18.62 24.71
CA ARG A 196 6.29 18.32 24.57
C ARG A 196 6.54 16.98 23.86
N VAL A 197 5.70 15.97 24.08
CA VAL A 197 5.80 14.69 23.37
C VAL A 197 5.51 14.87 21.88
N ILE A 198 4.48 15.64 21.53
CA ILE A 198 4.09 15.85 20.12
C ILE A 198 4.99 16.90 19.44
N GLY A 199 5.26 18.02 20.11
CA GLY A 199 5.95 19.18 19.54
C GLY A 199 5.02 20.30 19.07
N ARG A 200 3.73 20.27 19.46
CA ARG A 200 2.72 21.31 19.13
C ARG A 200 1.82 21.57 20.33
N THR A 201 1.13 22.70 20.37
CA THR A 201 0.09 22.98 21.36
C THR A 201 -1.16 22.15 21.07
N LYS A 202 -1.83 21.65 22.11
CA LYS A 202 -2.90 20.66 21.93
C LYS A 202 -4.18 21.27 21.36
N LEU A 203 -4.58 22.42 21.88
CA LEU A 203 -5.85 23.04 21.49
C LEU A 203 -5.73 23.76 20.15
N ASP A 204 -4.75 24.66 20.05
CA ASP A 204 -4.59 25.59 18.93
C ASP A 204 -3.73 25.04 17.79
N ASP A 205 -3.11 23.87 18.00
CA ASP A 205 -2.29 23.17 16.99
C ASP A 205 -1.14 24.03 16.43
N ILE A 206 -0.50 24.80 17.31
CA ILE A 206 0.64 25.66 16.97
C ILE A 206 1.93 24.90 17.25
N GLU A 207 2.84 24.85 16.27
CA GLU A 207 4.16 24.26 16.49
C GLU A 207 4.91 24.96 17.61
N LEU A 208 5.59 24.18 18.46
CA LEU A 208 6.43 24.73 19.51
C LEU A 208 7.70 25.35 18.90
N ASP A 209 8.11 26.51 19.45
CA ASP A 209 9.36 27.18 19.06
C ASP A 209 10.57 26.25 19.26
N ASP A 210 11.59 26.38 18.41
CA ASP A 210 12.76 25.48 18.39
C ASP A 210 13.56 25.48 19.70
N ASP A 211 13.50 26.54 20.50
CA ASP A 211 14.20 26.63 21.80
C ASP A 211 13.47 25.90 22.93
N VAL A 212 12.18 25.58 22.75
CA VAL A 212 11.36 24.85 23.72
C VAL A 212 10.95 23.44 23.24
N LYS A 213 10.90 23.21 21.93
CA LYS A 213 10.54 21.93 21.31
C LYS A 213 11.62 20.88 21.62
N PRO A 214 11.27 19.79 22.34
CA PRO A 214 12.25 18.74 22.63
C PRO A 214 12.78 18.08 21.35
N SER A 215 14.07 17.74 21.34
CA SER A 215 14.73 17.05 20.22
C SER A 215 14.20 15.63 19.99
N ASN A 216 13.40 15.07 20.90
CA ASN A 216 12.71 13.79 20.79
C ASN A 216 11.19 13.91 20.74
N SER A 217 10.68 15.12 20.45
CA SER A 217 9.27 15.28 20.10
C SER A 217 8.99 14.63 18.75
N HIS A 218 7.73 14.23 18.54
CA HIS A 218 7.28 13.63 17.30
C HIS A 218 7.57 14.53 16.10
N VAL A 219 7.27 15.83 16.18
CA VAL A 219 7.56 16.82 15.13
C VAL A 219 9.07 16.91 14.85
N ALA A 220 9.91 16.99 15.88
CA ALA A 220 11.35 17.15 15.68
C ALA A 220 11.99 15.95 14.98
N LEU A 221 11.56 14.72 15.28
CA LEU A 221 12.13 13.51 14.69
C LEU A 221 11.57 13.19 13.30
N ASN A 222 10.40 13.71 12.96
CA ASN A 222 9.77 13.55 11.65
C ASN A 222 10.02 14.72 10.70
N ASN A 223 10.66 15.81 11.13
CA ASN A 223 11.20 16.81 10.22
C ASN A 223 12.54 16.31 9.64
N VAL A 224 12.51 15.88 8.37
CA VAL A 224 13.66 15.31 7.67
C VAL A 224 14.11 16.27 6.58
N THR A 225 15.41 16.55 6.50
CA THR A 225 16.00 17.36 5.43
C THR A 225 16.97 16.54 4.58
N ASP A 226 17.15 16.93 3.32
CA ASP A 226 18.21 16.42 2.46
C ASP A 226 19.59 17.02 2.80
N ALA A 227 20.61 16.68 2.00
CA ALA A 227 21.98 17.16 2.20
C ALA A 227 22.15 18.68 1.95
N ASP A 228 21.25 19.29 1.18
CA ASP A 228 21.24 20.72 0.86
C ASP A 228 20.37 21.51 1.86
N GLY A 229 19.70 20.82 2.77
CA GLY A 229 18.84 21.40 3.81
C GLY A 229 17.39 21.60 3.37
N ASN A 230 16.97 21.05 2.23
CA ASN A 230 15.57 21.09 1.81
C ASN A 230 14.76 20.07 2.58
N GLU A 231 13.54 20.42 2.97
CA GLU A 231 12.62 19.51 3.65
C GLU A 231 12.20 18.38 2.72
N ARG A 232 12.21 17.15 3.24
CA ARG A 232 11.72 15.96 2.55
C ARG A 232 10.42 15.53 3.24
N GLN A 233 9.32 15.62 2.50
CA GLN A 233 7.98 15.45 3.04
C GLN A 233 7.33 14.15 2.55
N ILE A 234 6.26 13.77 3.24
CA ILE A 234 5.37 12.66 2.86
C ILE A 234 3.93 13.16 2.94
N VAL A 235 3.01 12.51 2.22
CA VAL A 235 1.58 12.78 2.36
C VAL A 235 0.97 11.73 3.28
N ARG A 236 0.46 12.16 4.44
CA ARG A 236 -0.18 11.27 5.43
C ARG A 236 -1.69 11.29 5.30
N ALA A 237 -2.33 10.14 5.55
CA ALA A 237 -3.79 10.03 5.58
C ALA A 237 -4.26 9.20 6.78
N ASN A 238 -3.68 9.50 7.96
CA ASN A 238 -3.95 8.79 9.21
C ASN A 238 -5.43 8.82 9.58
N MET A 239 -5.92 7.71 10.16
CA MET A 239 -7.30 7.63 10.63
C MET A 239 -7.36 7.02 12.04
N ALA A 240 -8.22 7.58 12.89
CA ALA A 240 -8.55 7.00 14.17
C ALA A 240 -9.36 5.71 13.97
N PHE A 241 -9.13 4.71 14.81
CA PHE A 241 -9.94 3.51 14.89
C PHE A 241 -10.04 3.01 16.34
N GLY A 242 -11.00 2.16 16.63
CA GLY A 242 -11.05 1.53 17.94
C GLY A 242 -12.29 0.68 18.19
N SER A 243 -12.25 -0.01 19.32
CA SER A 243 -13.32 -0.85 19.84
C SER A 243 -13.39 -0.70 21.36
N ILE A 244 -14.51 -0.15 21.83
CA ILE A 244 -14.74 0.13 23.26
C ILE A 244 -14.72 -1.17 24.09
N GLY A 245 -15.27 -2.25 23.55
CA GLY A 245 -15.38 -3.52 24.28
C GLY A 245 -14.05 -4.24 24.49
N SER A 246 -13.12 -4.12 23.54
CA SER A 246 -11.76 -4.68 23.64
C SER A 246 -10.76 -3.69 24.26
N GLY A 247 -11.15 -2.43 24.46
CA GLY A 247 -10.25 -1.38 24.95
C GLY A 247 -9.19 -0.98 23.92
N GLU A 248 -9.44 -1.24 22.64
CA GLU A 248 -8.52 -0.89 21.56
C GLU A 248 -8.81 0.52 21.07
N PHE A 249 -7.81 1.38 21.14
CA PHE A 249 -7.85 2.75 20.65
C PHE A 249 -6.59 2.96 19.85
N GLY A 250 -6.69 3.40 18.60
CA GLY A 250 -5.52 3.46 17.75
C GLY A 250 -5.57 4.51 16.66
N THR A 251 -4.41 4.68 16.04
CA THR A 251 -4.21 5.43 14.80
C THR A 251 -3.74 4.44 13.75
N TYR A 252 -4.41 4.39 12.61
CA TYR A 252 -3.89 3.70 11.44
C TYR A 252 -3.01 4.69 10.69
N PHE A 253 -1.70 4.51 10.79
CA PHE A 253 -0.74 5.32 10.05
C PHE A 253 -0.69 4.85 8.60
N ILE A 254 -0.71 5.82 7.68
CA ILE A 254 -0.45 5.61 6.26
C ILE A 254 0.29 6.82 5.69
N GLY A 255 1.46 6.59 5.08
CA GLY A 255 2.30 7.63 4.50
C GLY A 255 2.68 7.29 3.05
N TYR A 256 2.39 8.22 2.14
CA TYR A 256 2.73 8.14 0.72
C TYR A 256 3.95 9.01 0.41
N ALA A 257 4.87 8.48 -0.38
CA ALA A 257 6.10 9.16 -0.76
C ALA A 257 6.56 8.76 -2.18
N ALA A 258 7.24 9.68 -2.87
CA ALA A 258 7.87 9.40 -4.17
C ALA A 258 9.02 8.39 -4.05
N THR A 259 9.66 8.33 -2.87
CA THR A 259 10.67 7.33 -2.48
C THR A 259 10.38 6.85 -1.05
N PRO A 260 10.49 5.54 -0.76
CA PRO A 260 10.25 5.03 0.59
C PRO A 260 11.29 5.54 1.61
N ASP A 261 12.47 5.96 1.16
CA ASP A 261 13.57 6.39 2.03
C ASP A 261 13.18 7.56 2.95
N VAL A 262 12.30 8.47 2.51
CA VAL A 262 11.83 9.57 3.37
C VAL A 262 11.09 9.00 4.59
N THR A 263 10.09 8.16 4.34
CA THR A 263 9.28 7.56 5.39
C THR A 263 10.12 6.63 6.26
N GLU A 264 11.06 5.88 5.68
CA GLU A 264 11.96 5.04 6.45
C GLU A 264 12.94 5.85 7.30
N GLN A 265 13.42 7.00 6.83
CA GLN A 265 14.26 7.89 7.62
C GLN A 265 13.49 8.43 8.84
N MET A 266 12.24 8.84 8.63
CA MET A 266 11.32 9.21 9.71
C MET A 266 11.18 8.06 10.72
N LEU A 267 10.91 6.83 10.27
CA LEU A 267 10.80 5.66 11.15
C LEU A 267 12.12 5.33 11.86
N ARG A 268 13.28 5.44 11.20
CA ARG A 268 14.60 5.25 11.83
C ARG A 268 14.80 6.28 12.95
N ASN A 269 14.50 7.55 12.69
CA ASN A 269 14.57 8.61 13.71
C ASN A 269 13.64 8.30 14.89
N MET A 270 12.41 7.86 14.62
CA MET A 270 11.43 7.56 15.65
C MET A 270 11.83 6.36 16.52
N PHE A 271 12.12 5.21 15.91
CA PHE A 271 12.32 3.95 16.62
C PHE A 271 13.74 3.79 17.16
N LEU A 272 14.77 4.22 16.41
CA LEU A 272 16.17 4.07 16.81
C LEU A 272 16.69 5.31 17.57
N GLY A 273 16.06 6.47 17.34
CA GLY A 273 16.44 7.75 17.89
C GLY A 273 17.45 8.51 17.05
N ASN A 274 17.36 9.85 17.09
CA ASN A 274 18.34 10.75 16.50
C ASN A 274 18.78 11.82 17.53
N PRO A 275 20.03 11.77 18.05
CA PRO A 275 21.02 10.69 17.88
C PRO A 275 20.54 9.35 18.47
N PRO A 276 21.19 8.22 18.18
CA PRO A 276 20.74 6.90 18.65
C PRO A 276 20.43 6.85 20.15
N GLY A 277 19.25 6.31 20.49
CA GLY A 277 18.69 6.28 21.84
C GLY A 277 17.81 7.48 22.21
N ASN A 278 17.80 8.56 21.42
CA ASN A 278 16.88 9.68 21.55
C ASN A 278 15.59 9.42 20.73
N HIS A 279 14.87 8.35 21.07
CA HIS A 279 13.68 7.87 20.33
C HIS A 279 12.48 8.79 20.51
N ASP A 280 11.51 8.66 19.61
CA ASP A 280 10.28 9.45 19.63
C ASP A 280 9.40 9.08 20.81
N ARG A 281 9.12 10.09 21.64
CA ARG A 281 8.32 9.95 22.85
C ARG A 281 6.89 9.51 22.59
N ILE A 282 6.34 9.70 21.38
CA ILE A 282 4.99 9.21 21.05
C ILE A 282 4.91 7.68 21.18
N LEU A 283 6.01 6.97 20.88
CA LEU A 283 6.08 5.50 20.93
C LEU A 283 5.95 4.95 22.36
N ASP A 284 6.21 5.77 23.38
CA ASP A 284 5.98 5.38 24.78
C ASP A 284 4.48 5.21 25.09
N PHE A 285 3.61 5.70 24.21
CA PHE A 285 2.15 5.61 24.32
C PHE A 285 1.50 4.89 23.15
N SER A 286 2.26 4.55 22.10
CA SER A 286 1.74 4.04 20.83
C SER A 286 2.57 2.87 20.33
N THR A 287 1.99 1.68 20.32
CA THR A 287 2.66 0.44 19.89
C THR A 287 2.27 0.07 18.47
N ALA A 288 3.24 0.00 17.54
CA ALA A 288 3.03 -0.56 16.21
C ALA A 288 2.82 -2.07 16.30
N VAL A 289 1.67 -2.56 15.82
CA VAL A 289 1.36 -4.00 15.76
C VAL A 289 1.44 -4.58 14.35
N THR A 290 1.53 -3.71 13.33
CA THR A 290 1.78 -4.08 11.93
C THR A 290 2.79 -3.13 11.29
N GLY A 291 3.40 -3.57 10.20
CA GLY A 291 4.26 -2.77 9.32
C GLY A 291 4.32 -3.38 7.93
N GLY A 292 4.04 -2.59 6.91
CA GLY A 292 4.04 -3.02 5.51
C GLY A 292 4.43 -1.90 4.56
N LEU A 293 5.11 -2.26 3.48
CA LEU A 293 5.53 -1.36 2.39
C LEU A 293 4.97 -1.91 1.08
N PHE A 294 4.28 -1.05 0.34
CA PHE A 294 3.65 -1.38 -0.94
C PHE A 294 3.99 -0.32 -1.97
N PHE A 295 3.91 -0.69 -3.25
CA PHE A 295 3.91 0.28 -4.34
C PHE A 295 2.50 0.47 -4.88
N CYS A 296 2.03 1.71 -4.97
CA CYS A 296 0.79 2.11 -5.60
C CYS A 296 1.10 2.56 -7.04
N PRO A 297 0.88 1.70 -8.05
CA PRO A 297 1.17 2.07 -9.44
C PRO A 297 0.23 3.17 -9.95
N SER A 298 0.55 3.75 -11.11
CA SER A 298 -0.34 4.71 -11.78
C SER A 298 -1.68 4.07 -12.15
N ALA A 299 -2.69 4.89 -12.40
CA ALA A 299 -3.98 4.40 -12.83
C ALA A 299 -3.92 3.76 -14.22
N GLU A 300 -3.08 4.29 -15.13
CA GLU A 300 -2.86 3.65 -16.44
C GLU A 300 -2.21 2.28 -16.32
N PHE A 301 -1.25 2.11 -15.40
CA PHE A 301 -0.62 0.81 -15.16
C PHE A 301 -1.66 -0.24 -14.76
N LEU A 302 -2.64 0.13 -13.90
CA LEU A 302 -3.71 -0.79 -13.49
C LEU A 302 -4.71 -1.07 -14.61
N GLU A 303 -4.93 -0.12 -15.51
CA GLU A 303 -5.86 -0.26 -16.66
C GLU A 303 -5.26 -1.10 -17.81
N ASP A 304 -3.93 -1.23 -17.87
CA ASP A 304 -3.19 -2.01 -18.85
C ASP A 304 -1.98 -2.70 -18.19
N LEU A 305 -2.24 -3.79 -17.46
CA LEU A 305 -1.22 -4.47 -16.66
C LEU A 305 -0.12 -5.08 -17.57
N PRO A 306 1.17 -4.98 -17.18
CA PRO A 306 2.26 -5.69 -17.86
C PRO A 306 1.99 -7.19 -17.93
N ALA A 307 2.59 -7.88 -18.90
CA ALA A 307 2.39 -9.31 -19.10
C ALA A 307 2.56 -10.12 -17.80
N PRO A 308 1.76 -11.19 -17.59
CA PRO A 308 1.91 -12.05 -16.42
C PRO A 308 3.27 -12.72 -16.41
N ARG A 309 3.81 -12.89 -15.21
CA ARG A 309 5.07 -13.62 -15.05
C ARG A 309 4.92 -15.03 -15.63
N ARG A 310 5.82 -15.38 -16.55
CA ARG A 310 5.85 -16.73 -17.12
C ARG A 310 6.25 -17.71 -16.03
N THR A 311 5.31 -18.53 -15.59
CA THR A 311 5.62 -19.67 -14.73
C THR A 311 6.43 -20.66 -15.55
N VAL A 312 7.70 -20.86 -15.17
CA VAL A 312 8.52 -21.94 -15.75
C VAL A 312 8.06 -23.24 -15.11
N ASN A 313 6.88 -23.74 -15.50
CA ASN A 313 6.42 -25.12 -15.32
C ASN A 313 5.07 -25.32 -16.03
N ALA A 314 5.11 -25.35 -17.35
CA ALA A 314 4.29 -26.27 -18.12
C ALA A 314 5.28 -27.12 -18.92
N GLU A 315 5.20 -28.43 -18.75
CA GLU A 315 6.04 -29.44 -19.39
C GLU A 315 6.33 -29.07 -20.84
N ALA A 316 7.62 -28.98 -21.20
CA ALA A 316 8.02 -29.16 -22.59
C ALA A 316 7.65 -30.60 -22.97
N GLY A 317 6.40 -30.80 -23.39
CA GLY A 317 5.99 -31.98 -24.11
C GLY A 317 6.94 -32.15 -25.30
N PRO A 318 7.38 -33.37 -25.61
CA PRO A 318 8.33 -33.56 -26.70
C PRO A 318 7.68 -33.04 -27.99
N GLU A 319 8.42 -32.19 -28.71
CA GLU A 319 7.97 -31.70 -30.02
C GLU A 319 7.58 -32.89 -30.91
N PRO A 320 6.47 -32.80 -31.67
CA PRO A 320 6.19 -33.80 -32.68
C PRO A 320 7.26 -33.66 -33.75
N VAL A 321 8.14 -34.67 -33.82
CA VAL A 321 9.08 -34.83 -34.94
C VAL A 321 8.24 -35.03 -36.20
N ASP A 322 8.13 -33.99 -37.02
CA ASP A 322 7.47 -34.02 -38.31
C ASP A 322 8.36 -34.79 -39.31
N GLY A 323 8.26 -36.11 -39.27
CA GLY A 323 8.99 -37.03 -40.13
C GLY A 323 8.24 -37.31 -41.43
N ARG A 324 8.15 -36.33 -42.34
CA ARG A 324 7.78 -36.57 -43.75
C ARG A 324 8.58 -35.73 -44.75
N SER A 325 9.63 -36.33 -45.28
CA SER A 325 10.20 -36.14 -46.64
C SER A 325 11.40 -37.09 -46.74
N THR A 326 11.69 -37.92 -47.75
CA THR A 326 11.19 -38.17 -49.11
C THR A 326 11.99 -39.39 -49.57
N THR A 327 11.35 -40.49 -49.97
CA THR A 327 12.02 -41.59 -50.68
C THR A 327 12.04 -41.29 -52.19
N PRO A 328 13.18 -41.40 -52.89
CA PRO A 328 13.21 -41.28 -54.33
C PRO A 328 12.61 -42.54 -54.97
N GLY A 329 11.71 -42.35 -55.93
CA GLY A 329 11.14 -43.43 -56.72
C GLY A 329 12.20 -44.10 -57.59
N ASP A 330 12.24 -45.42 -57.52
CA ASP A 330 12.86 -46.26 -58.54
C ASP A 330 11.78 -47.17 -59.15
N GLY A 331 11.77 -47.20 -60.47
CA GLY A 331 10.72 -47.78 -61.29
C GLY A 331 10.88 -49.28 -61.42
N SER A 332 9.77 -50.00 -61.20
CA SER A 332 9.64 -51.37 -61.69
C SER A 332 8.18 -51.69 -61.95
N LEU A 333 7.88 -51.99 -63.21
CA LEU A 333 6.60 -52.49 -63.71
C LEU A 333 6.45 -53.96 -63.30
N GLY A 334 5.46 -54.27 -62.45
CA GLY A 334 5.12 -55.62 -62.01
C GLY A 334 3.65 -55.94 -62.24
N ILE A 335 3.38 -56.70 -63.30
CA ILE A 335 2.10 -57.11 -63.87
C ILE A 335 1.22 -57.98 -62.94
N GLY A 336 -0.11 -57.76 -62.98
CA GLY A 336 -1.17 -58.77 -62.73
C GLY A 336 -1.49 -59.09 -61.26
N THR A 337 -2.71 -59.39 -60.82
CA THR A 337 -3.94 -59.88 -61.45
C THR A 337 -5.17 -59.73 -60.51
N LEU A 338 -6.34 -59.49 -61.13
CA LEU A 338 -7.68 -60.04 -60.83
C LEU A 338 -8.39 -59.86 -59.47
N ARG A 339 -9.49 -59.08 -59.53
CA ARG A 339 -10.87 -59.35 -59.07
C ARG A 339 -11.09 -60.07 -57.72
N ARG A 340 -11.85 -59.41 -56.82
CA ARG A 340 -13.31 -59.68 -56.62
C ARG A 340 -13.96 -58.65 -55.70
N SER A 341 -15.12 -58.19 -56.17
CA SER A 341 -16.20 -57.54 -55.44
C SER A 341 -16.90 -58.51 -54.48
N SER A 342 -17.34 -58.04 -53.31
CA SER A 342 -18.73 -58.21 -52.87
C SER A 342 -19.02 -57.39 -51.62
N THR A 343 -19.97 -56.48 -51.79
CA THR A 343 -20.81 -55.85 -50.77
C THR A 343 -21.59 -56.90 -49.97
N ARG A 344 -21.71 -56.71 -48.66
CA ARG A 344 -22.99 -56.52 -47.98
C ARG A 344 -22.79 -55.82 -46.66
#